data_AF-A0A1A0I9W9-F1
#
_entry.id   AF-A0A1A0I9W9-F1
#
_cell.length_a   1.000
_cell.length_b   1.000
_cell.length_c   1.000
_cell.angle_alpha   90.00
_cell.angle_beta   90.00
_cell.angle_gamma   90.00
#
_symmetry.space_group_name_H-M   'P 1'
#
loop_
_entity.id
_entity.type
_entity.pdbx_description
1 polymer ?
#
loop_
_entity_poly.entity_id
_entity_poly.type
_entity_poly.pdbx_seq_one_letter_code
_entity_poly.pdbx_strand_id
1 'polypeptide(L)'
;MIFRIFGLSIAITIVSLVVAFIYGGPTALFLTLILGILEVSLSFDNAVINATVLRRMSAFWQKIFLTIGVLIAVFGMRLVFPLVIVWLSAKLNPVEALRLALNPPTDGSPTYEQIITDAHPQIAAFGGMFLLMLFLGFIFEEKEIHWLRWIERPLERIGRLDQLSVVVAVAVLVITAEWIAPDDERSTVLFAGVLGMTTYILVNGLGELFNTPEELEEGAESESLPRSGPSDLAKATGKAGFFLFLYLEVLDASFSFDGVIGAFAITADPIIIALGLGFIGAMFVRSLTVFLVRKGTLSEYVYLEHGAHWAIGALALILMYSIGTHVPEVVTGLVGVVLIIAALISSIIRRRNHPEDTPEGKSDGDQHEQGDTEQIDPDGLARQKG
;
A
#
# COMPACT_ATOMS: atom_id res chain seq x y z
N MET A 1 21.97 6.56 -9.82
CA MET A 1 20.73 5.82 -9.53
C MET A 1 19.66 6.73 -8.92
N ILE A 2 19.95 7.44 -7.81
CA ILE A 2 19.04 8.37 -7.14
C ILE A 2 18.47 9.44 -8.10
N PHE A 3 19.34 10.11 -8.88
CA PHE A 3 18.90 11.10 -9.89
C PHE A 3 17.96 10.55 -10.98
N ARG A 4 18.03 9.25 -11.31
CA ARG A 4 17.11 8.64 -12.29
C ARG A 4 15.74 8.33 -11.69
N ILE A 5 15.67 8.11 -10.37
CA ILE A 5 14.42 7.83 -9.66
C ILE A 5 13.71 9.15 -9.35
N PHE A 6 14.40 10.09 -8.71
CA PHE A 6 13.81 11.36 -8.28
C PHE A 6 13.79 12.46 -9.36
N GLY A 7 14.51 12.29 -10.48
CA GLY A 7 14.61 13.32 -11.51
C GLY A 7 13.25 13.70 -12.10
N LEU A 8 12.36 12.73 -12.31
CA LEU A 8 11.01 12.99 -12.78
C LEU A 8 10.17 13.70 -11.72
N SER A 9 10.29 13.33 -10.45
CA SER A 9 9.59 14.00 -9.35
C SER A 9 10.02 15.46 -9.23
N ILE A 10 11.32 15.76 -9.31
CA ILE A 10 11.84 17.13 -9.30
C ILE A 10 11.31 17.93 -10.50
N ALA A 11 11.33 17.35 -11.70
CA ALA A 11 10.81 18.01 -12.89
C ALA A 11 9.32 18.36 -12.74
N ILE A 12 8.51 17.40 -12.26
CA ILE A 12 7.09 17.62 -12.00
C ILE A 12 6.90 18.68 -10.91
N THR A 13 7.71 18.68 -9.85
CA THR A 13 7.64 19.72 -8.82
C THR A 13 7.90 21.11 -9.37
N ILE A 14 8.94 21.28 -10.19
CA ILE A 14 9.23 22.58 -10.82
C ILE A 14 8.05 23.01 -11.69
N VAL A 15 7.52 22.11 -12.53
CA VAL A 15 6.36 22.40 -13.38
C VAL A 15 5.13 22.78 -12.54
N SER A 16 4.81 22.00 -11.50
CA SER A 16 3.67 22.27 -10.61
C SER A 16 3.80 23.62 -9.90
N LEU A 17 4.99 23.98 -9.42
CA LEU A 17 5.23 25.27 -8.76
C LEU A 17 5.13 26.45 -9.75
N VAL A 18 5.61 26.28 -10.99
CA VAL A 18 5.45 27.29 -12.05
C VAL A 18 3.97 27.46 -12.41
N VAL A 19 3.23 26.37 -12.57
CA VAL A 19 1.79 26.40 -12.84
C VAL A 19 1.05 27.08 -11.69
N ALA A 20 1.36 26.74 -10.44
CA ALA A 20 0.79 27.37 -9.25
C ALA A 20 1.05 28.89 -9.23
N PHE A 21 2.29 29.30 -9.55
CA PHE A 21 2.64 30.71 -9.62
C PHE A 21 1.87 31.47 -10.70
N ILE A 22 1.69 30.86 -11.88
CA ILE A 22 0.90 31.47 -12.96
C ILE A 22 -0.58 31.55 -12.58
N TYR A 23 -1.10 30.53 -11.90
CA TYR A 23 -2.50 30.43 -11.51
C TYR A 23 -2.88 31.43 -10.40
N GLY A 24 -2.11 31.50 -9.32
CA GLY A 24 -2.47 32.27 -8.12
C GLY A 24 -1.32 33.07 -7.50
N GLY A 25 -0.24 33.30 -8.25
CA GLY A 25 0.89 34.13 -7.82
C GLY A 25 1.75 33.50 -6.71
N PRO A 26 2.50 34.34 -5.96
CA PRO A 26 3.39 33.88 -4.89
C PRO A 26 2.67 33.07 -3.80
N THR A 27 1.41 33.42 -3.48
CA THR A 27 0.61 32.73 -2.46
C THR A 27 0.32 31.29 -2.88
N ALA A 28 -0.17 31.07 -4.10
CA ALA A 28 -0.44 29.72 -4.59
C ALA A 28 0.84 28.87 -4.69
N LEU A 29 1.97 29.47 -5.08
CA LEU A 29 3.27 28.79 -5.06
C LEU A 29 3.63 28.32 -3.64
N PHE A 30 3.47 29.19 -2.64
CA PHE A 30 3.80 28.86 -1.25
C PHE A 30 2.89 27.78 -0.67
N LEU A 31 1.57 27.88 -0.90
CA LEU A 31 0.60 26.87 -0.48
C LEU A 31 0.90 25.52 -1.14
N THR A 32 1.13 25.50 -2.46
CA THR A 32 1.49 24.29 -3.21
C THR A 32 2.75 23.63 -2.65
N LEU A 33 3.76 24.43 -2.29
CA LEU A 33 5.01 23.94 -1.70
C LEU A 33 4.77 23.30 -0.32
N ILE A 34 4.02 23.97 0.56
CA ILE A 34 3.68 23.43 1.88
C ILE A 34 2.93 22.10 1.74
N LEU A 35 1.90 22.05 0.88
CA LEU A 35 1.12 20.84 0.66
C LEU A 35 1.97 19.69 0.11
N GLY A 36 2.91 20.00 -0.79
CA GLY A 36 3.87 19.01 -1.29
C GLY A 36 4.77 18.46 -0.17
N ILE A 37 5.27 19.31 0.73
CA ILE A 37 6.08 18.89 1.88
C ILE A 37 5.24 18.08 2.87
N LEU A 38 4.01 18.52 3.15
CA LEU A 38 3.07 17.86 4.05
C LEU A 38 2.76 16.44 3.55
N GLU A 39 2.40 16.29 2.28
CA GLU A 39 2.10 14.98 1.70
C GLU A 39 3.32 14.05 1.72
N VAL A 40 4.52 14.53 1.37
CA VAL A 40 5.73 13.68 1.44
C VAL A 40 6.05 13.24 2.86
N SER A 41 5.78 14.10 3.84
CA SER A 41 6.04 13.80 5.26
C SER A 41 5.04 12.80 5.82
N LEU A 42 3.75 13.01 5.55
CA LEU A 42 2.66 12.17 6.05
C LEU A 42 2.56 10.83 5.31
N SER A 43 3.00 10.76 4.04
CA SER A 43 2.88 9.54 3.23
C SER A 43 4.18 8.73 3.11
N PHE A 44 5.16 8.97 4.00
CA PHE A 44 6.40 8.21 4.00
C PHE A 44 6.19 6.75 4.41
N ASP A 45 5.46 6.50 5.49
CA ASP A 45 5.07 5.15 5.93
C ASP A 45 4.19 4.45 4.88
N ASN A 46 3.31 5.18 4.22
CA ASN A 46 2.51 4.70 3.08
C ASN A 46 3.43 4.18 1.96
N ALA A 47 4.49 4.93 1.63
CA ALA A 47 5.47 4.52 0.64
C ALA A 47 6.18 3.21 1.01
N VAL A 48 6.42 2.97 2.31
CA VAL A 48 7.05 1.74 2.83
C VAL A 48 6.10 0.55 2.77
N ILE A 49 4.85 0.75 3.18
CA ILE A 49 3.80 -0.27 3.10
C ILE A 49 3.61 -0.70 1.64
N ASN A 50 3.46 0.27 0.73
CA ASN A 50 3.36 0.02 -0.70
C ASN A 50 4.58 -0.70 -1.24
N ALA A 51 5.79 -0.31 -0.83
CA ALA A 51 7.02 -0.98 -1.27
C ALA A 51 7.06 -2.45 -0.82
N THR A 52 6.57 -2.75 0.38
CA THR A 52 6.55 -4.11 0.92
C THR A 52 5.66 -5.02 0.09
N VAL A 53 4.47 -4.55 -0.27
CA VAL A 53 3.52 -5.33 -1.09
C VAL A 53 3.97 -5.39 -2.55
N LEU A 54 4.47 -4.28 -3.11
CA LEU A 54 4.95 -4.20 -4.49
C LEU A 54 6.08 -5.21 -4.77
N ARG A 55 6.89 -5.55 -3.76
CA ARG A 55 7.92 -6.60 -3.88
C ARG A 55 7.38 -8.00 -4.15
N ARG A 56 6.14 -8.29 -3.73
CA ARG A 56 5.47 -9.59 -3.97
C ARG A 56 4.93 -9.71 -5.39
N MET A 57 4.91 -8.62 -6.15
CA MET A 57 4.40 -8.59 -7.50
C MET A 57 5.48 -8.92 -8.54
N SER A 58 5.08 -9.55 -9.64
CA SER A 58 5.92 -9.67 -10.84
C SER A 58 6.35 -8.29 -11.39
N ALA A 59 7.47 -8.22 -12.11
CA ALA A 59 7.97 -6.98 -12.70
C ALA A 59 6.94 -6.26 -13.61
N PHE A 60 6.04 -7.03 -14.25
CA PHE A 60 4.95 -6.48 -15.05
C PHE A 60 3.97 -5.67 -14.17
N TRP A 61 3.48 -6.27 -13.10
CA TRP A 61 2.55 -5.63 -12.17
C TRP A 61 3.19 -4.48 -11.40
N GLN A 62 4.48 -4.60 -11.06
CA GLN A 62 5.23 -3.47 -10.51
C GLN A 62 5.23 -2.27 -11.46
N LYS A 63 5.43 -2.51 -12.76
CA LYS A 63 5.39 -1.45 -13.77
C LYS A 63 4.00 -0.84 -13.87
N ILE A 64 2.94 -1.64 -13.88
CA ILE A 64 1.54 -1.18 -13.91
C ILE A 64 1.22 -0.29 -12.72
N PHE A 65 1.53 -0.73 -11.49
CA PHE A 65 1.31 0.09 -10.30
C PHE A 65 2.08 1.41 -10.38
N LEU A 66 3.36 1.35 -10.77
CA LEU A 66 4.20 2.54 -10.90
C LEU A 66 3.83 3.46 -12.08
N THR A 67 2.92 3.08 -12.98
CA THR A 67 2.45 3.92 -14.07
C THR A 67 0.98 4.29 -13.95
N ILE A 68 0.11 3.29 -13.93
CA ILE A 68 -1.35 3.44 -13.86
C ILE A 68 -1.76 3.71 -12.43
N GLY A 69 -1.22 2.96 -11.46
CA GLY A 69 -1.57 3.17 -10.05
C GLY A 69 -1.24 4.58 -9.57
N VAL A 70 -0.04 5.08 -9.91
CA VAL A 70 0.31 6.48 -9.62
C VAL A 70 -0.65 7.47 -10.30
N LEU A 71 -1.09 7.20 -11.53
CA LEU A 71 -2.07 8.06 -12.20
C LEU A 71 -3.40 8.07 -11.44
N ILE A 72 -3.84 6.91 -10.94
CA ILE A 72 -5.03 6.78 -10.10
C ILE A 72 -4.81 7.48 -8.75
N ALA A 73 -3.68 7.30 -8.08
CA ALA A 73 -3.38 7.98 -6.84
C ALA A 73 -3.33 9.51 -6.99
N VAL A 74 -2.76 10.03 -8.09
CA VAL A 74 -2.64 11.47 -8.37
C VAL A 74 -3.99 12.07 -8.77
N PHE A 75 -4.64 11.52 -9.80
CA PHE A 75 -5.85 12.10 -10.38
C PHE A 75 -7.12 11.46 -9.83
N GLY A 76 -7.14 10.13 -9.75
CA GLY A 76 -8.26 9.38 -9.21
C GLY A 76 -8.54 9.77 -7.76
N MET A 77 -7.61 9.52 -6.84
CA MET A 77 -7.88 9.64 -5.41
C MET A 77 -7.92 11.07 -4.87
N ARG A 78 -7.23 12.03 -5.51
CA ARG A 78 -7.12 13.40 -5.00
C ARG A 78 -7.96 14.43 -5.75
N LEU A 79 -8.31 14.17 -7.01
CA LEU A 79 -9.15 15.09 -7.80
C LEU A 79 -10.53 14.49 -8.08
N VAL A 80 -10.58 13.29 -8.65
CA VAL A 80 -11.83 12.67 -9.10
C VAL A 80 -12.64 12.14 -7.92
N PHE A 81 -12.00 11.45 -6.99
CA PHE A 81 -12.68 10.79 -5.87
C PHE A 81 -13.38 11.80 -4.94
N PRO A 82 -12.73 12.89 -4.48
CA PRO A 82 -13.43 13.90 -3.68
C PRO A 82 -14.58 14.56 -4.45
N LEU A 83 -14.41 14.80 -5.75
CA LEU A 83 -15.47 15.35 -6.60
C LEU A 83 -16.66 14.38 -6.75
N VAL A 84 -16.39 13.07 -6.87
CA VAL A 84 -17.41 12.02 -6.93
C VAL A 84 -18.18 11.93 -5.62
N ILE A 85 -17.50 12.04 -4.48
CA ILE A 85 -18.15 12.10 -3.17
C ILE A 85 -19.11 13.29 -3.11
N VAL A 86 -18.66 14.49 -3.49
CA VAL A 86 -19.52 15.68 -3.48
C VAL A 86 -20.69 15.54 -4.45
N TRP A 87 -20.47 15.00 -5.65
CA TRP A 87 -21.55 14.69 -6.60
C TRP A 87 -22.61 13.78 -5.97
N LEU A 88 -22.21 12.66 -5.38
CA LEU A 88 -23.14 11.67 -4.86
C LEU A 88 -23.83 12.13 -3.56
N SER A 89 -23.07 12.70 -2.63
CA SER A 89 -23.56 13.13 -1.32
C SER A 89 -24.46 14.37 -1.42
N ALA A 90 -24.05 15.38 -2.20
CA ALA A 90 -24.83 16.60 -2.37
C ALA A 90 -25.88 16.51 -3.49
N LYS A 91 -25.93 15.39 -4.23
CA LYS A 91 -26.82 15.17 -5.39
C LYS A 91 -26.72 16.27 -6.44
N LEU A 92 -25.53 16.85 -6.60
CA LEU A 92 -25.22 17.93 -7.53
C LEU A 92 -24.71 17.38 -8.86
N ASN A 93 -24.90 18.06 -9.99
CA ASN A 93 -24.24 17.61 -11.21
C ASN A 93 -22.70 17.70 -11.08
N PRO A 94 -21.89 16.87 -11.79
CA PRO A 94 -20.43 16.92 -11.68
C PRO A 94 -19.81 18.30 -11.93
N VAL A 95 -20.42 19.09 -12.83
CA VAL A 95 -20.01 20.47 -13.12
C VAL A 95 -20.33 21.41 -11.95
N GLU A 96 -21.44 21.21 -11.26
CA GLU A 96 -21.82 21.98 -10.08
C GLU A 96 -20.92 21.65 -8.89
N ALA A 97 -20.57 20.38 -8.70
CA ALA A 97 -19.61 19.97 -7.68
C ALA A 97 -18.24 20.64 -7.91
N LEU A 98 -17.78 20.74 -9.17
CA LEU A 98 -16.53 21.45 -9.49
C LEU A 98 -16.66 22.97 -9.27
N ARG A 99 -17.83 23.55 -9.60
CA ARG A 99 -18.08 24.97 -9.33
C ARG A 99 -18.10 25.28 -7.84
N LEU A 100 -18.67 24.39 -7.03
CA LEU A 100 -18.69 24.49 -5.57
C LEU A 100 -17.26 24.45 -5.00
N ALA A 101 -16.42 23.58 -5.55
CA ALA A 101 -15.00 23.49 -5.16
C ALA A 101 -14.22 24.77 -5.50
N LEU A 102 -14.44 25.34 -6.70
CA LEU A 102 -13.72 26.53 -7.16
C LEU A 102 -14.28 27.84 -6.59
N ASN A 103 -15.57 27.86 -6.22
CA ASN A 103 -16.26 29.04 -5.71
C ASN A 103 -17.02 28.65 -4.44
N PRO A 104 -16.32 28.61 -3.28
CA PRO A 104 -16.96 28.31 -2.01
C PRO A 104 -18.10 29.30 -1.73
N PRO A 105 -19.28 28.82 -1.33
CA PRO A 105 -20.42 29.68 -1.07
C PRO A 105 -20.19 30.52 0.20
N THR A 106 -20.64 31.78 0.20
CA THR A 106 -20.59 32.68 1.36
C THR A 106 -21.95 32.86 2.03
N ASP A 107 -22.98 32.17 1.54
CA ASP A 107 -24.39 32.32 1.93
C ASP A 107 -24.82 31.33 3.02
N GLY A 108 -23.88 30.54 3.56
CA GLY A 108 -24.12 29.54 4.60
C GLY A 108 -24.55 28.18 4.07
N SER A 109 -24.60 27.97 2.75
CA SER A 109 -24.74 26.62 2.18
C SER A 109 -23.47 25.77 2.41
N PRO A 110 -23.57 24.43 2.44
CA PRO A 110 -22.43 23.56 2.71
C PRO A 110 -21.29 23.78 1.72
N THR A 111 -20.08 23.96 2.23
CA THR A 111 -18.88 24.09 1.39
C THR A 111 -18.43 22.73 0.87
N TYR A 112 -17.60 22.75 -0.17
CA TYR A 112 -16.96 21.55 -0.71
C TYR A 112 -16.19 20.76 0.35
N GLU A 113 -15.45 21.45 1.20
CA GLU A 113 -14.72 20.89 2.35
C GLU A 113 -15.66 20.22 3.36
N GLN A 114 -16.77 20.87 3.72
CA GLN A 114 -17.73 20.31 4.67
C GLN A 114 -18.33 19.00 4.15
N ILE A 115 -18.77 18.97 2.90
CA ILE A 115 -19.39 17.76 2.30
C ILE A 115 -18.40 16.59 2.27
N ILE A 116 -17.10 16.85 2.01
CA ILE A 116 -16.08 15.81 2.05
C ILE A 116 -15.79 15.35 3.48
N THR A 117 -15.73 16.29 4.42
CA THR A 117 -15.53 15.98 5.83
C THR A 117 -16.68 15.16 6.39
N ASP A 118 -17.92 15.46 6.00
CA ASP A 118 -19.12 14.71 6.40
C ASP A 118 -19.12 13.28 5.82
N ALA A 119 -18.41 13.04 4.72
CA ALA A 119 -18.24 11.70 4.15
C ALA A 119 -17.16 10.86 4.89
N HIS A 120 -16.40 11.45 5.81
CA HIS A 120 -15.31 10.78 6.50
C HIS A 120 -15.73 9.48 7.22
N PRO A 121 -16.83 9.43 8.02
CA PRO A 121 -17.29 8.20 8.67
C PRO A 121 -17.47 7.03 7.70
N GLN A 122 -18.04 7.29 6.52
CA GLN A 122 -18.26 6.28 5.48
C GLN A 122 -16.93 5.73 4.94
N ILE A 123 -16.00 6.63 4.62
CA ILE A 123 -14.73 6.27 3.99
C ILE A 123 -13.81 5.57 4.99
N ALA A 124 -13.71 6.09 6.21
CA ALA A 124 -12.95 5.49 7.30
C ALA A 124 -13.49 4.11 7.69
N ALA A 125 -14.82 3.91 7.73
CA ALA A 125 -15.39 2.59 8.00
C ALA A 125 -15.11 1.59 6.88
N PHE A 126 -15.27 2.00 5.61
CA PHE A 126 -14.99 1.14 4.46
C PHE A 126 -13.51 0.74 4.42
N GLY A 127 -12.61 1.73 4.41
CA GLY A 127 -11.16 1.51 4.35
C GLY A 127 -10.64 0.81 5.59
N GLY A 128 -11.04 1.26 6.78
CA GLY A 128 -10.67 0.67 8.06
C GLY A 128 -11.04 -0.81 8.16
N MET A 129 -12.25 -1.20 7.73
CA MET A 129 -12.65 -2.61 7.72
C MET A 129 -11.91 -3.45 6.68
N PHE A 130 -11.63 -2.90 5.50
CA PHE A 130 -10.82 -3.58 4.48
C PHE A 130 -9.40 -3.86 5.01
N LEU A 131 -8.78 -2.84 5.62
CA LEU A 131 -7.42 -2.91 6.17
C LEU A 131 -7.35 -3.80 7.41
N LEU A 132 -8.38 -3.77 8.25
CA LEU A 132 -8.50 -4.66 9.41
C LEU A 132 -8.56 -6.12 8.97
N MET A 133 -9.38 -6.44 7.96
CA MET A 133 -9.47 -7.79 7.42
C MET A 133 -8.13 -8.29 6.89
N LEU A 134 -7.38 -7.44 6.19
CA LEU A 134 -6.02 -7.75 5.77
C LEU A 134 -5.12 -8.04 6.97
N PHE A 135 -5.09 -7.14 7.95
CA PHE A 135 -4.25 -7.31 9.13
C PHE A 135 -4.59 -8.61 9.87
N LEU A 136 -5.88 -8.93 10.02
CA LEU A 136 -6.33 -10.16 10.66
C LEU A 136 -5.98 -11.40 9.84
N GLY A 137 -6.07 -11.33 8.50
CA GLY A 137 -5.61 -12.38 7.61
C GLY A 137 -4.12 -12.68 7.82
N PHE A 138 -3.29 -11.63 7.89
CA PHE A 138 -1.89 -11.80 8.24
C PHE A 138 -1.73 -12.36 9.66
N ILE A 139 -2.31 -11.74 10.70
CA ILE A 139 -1.95 -12.05 12.09
C ILE A 139 -2.33 -13.48 12.52
N PHE A 140 -3.32 -14.08 11.87
CA PHE A 140 -3.80 -15.44 12.16
C PHE A 140 -3.16 -16.52 11.27
N GLU A 141 -2.44 -16.14 10.21
CA GLU A 141 -1.67 -17.06 9.36
C GLU A 141 -0.47 -17.63 10.12
N GLU A 142 -0.19 -18.93 9.94
CA GLU A 142 1.00 -19.57 10.52
C GLU A 142 2.28 -19.03 9.85
N LYS A 143 3.18 -18.42 10.63
CA LYS A 143 4.44 -17.84 10.12
C LYS A 143 5.65 -18.63 10.60
N GLU A 144 6.67 -18.73 9.73
CA GLU A 144 7.98 -19.28 10.11
C GLU A 144 8.77 -18.35 11.04
N ILE A 145 8.58 -17.04 10.88
CA ILE A 145 9.30 -16.00 11.59
C ILE A 145 8.30 -15.13 12.33
N HIS A 146 8.61 -14.76 13.58
CA HIS A 146 7.78 -13.88 14.40
C HIS A 146 8.59 -12.66 14.82
N TRP A 147 8.08 -11.45 14.58
CA TRP A 147 8.71 -10.23 15.09
C TRP A 147 8.33 -10.03 16.57
N LEU A 148 7.03 -9.97 16.86
CA LEU A 148 6.48 -9.84 18.21
C LEU A 148 6.04 -11.22 18.71
N ARG A 149 7.01 -12.12 18.97
CA ARG A 149 6.77 -13.53 19.40
C ARG A 149 5.71 -13.70 20.49
N TRP A 150 5.65 -12.80 21.45
CA TRP A 150 4.71 -12.84 22.58
C TRP A 150 3.24 -12.56 22.20
N ILE A 151 2.99 -11.90 21.08
CA ILE A 151 1.66 -11.50 20.60
C ILE A 151 1.26 -12.35 19.40
N GLU A 152 2.17 -12.54 18.45
CA GLU A 152 1.89 -13.29 17.22
C GLU A 152 1.62 -14.79 17.50
N ARG A 153 2.43 -15.46 18.35
CA ARG A 153 2.25 -16.90 18.62
C ARG A 153 0.92 -17.26 19.28
N PRO A 154 0.41 -16.52 20.30
CA PRO A 154 -0.93 -16.76 20.79
C PRO A 154 -2.01 -16.53 19.74
N LEU A 155 -1.89 -15.48 18.93
CA LEU A 155 -2.88 -15.14 17.91
C LEU A 155 -2.95 -16.19 16.81
N GLU A 156 -1.82 -16.70 16.32
CA GLU A 156 -1.77 -17.83 15.35
C GLU A 156 -2.48 -19.08 15.87
N ARG A 157 -2.30 -19.41 17.16
CA ARG A 157 -2.96 -20.59 17.75
C ARG A 157 -4.48 -20.44 17.80
N ILE A 158 -4.98 -19.22 17.99
CA ILE A 158 -6.42 -18.93 17.99
C ILE A 158 -6.93 -18.88 16.53
N GLY A 159 -6.08 -18.44 15.60
CA GLY A 159 -6.32 -18.32 14.15
C GLY A 159 -6.62 -19.61 13.40
N ARG A 160 -6.47 -20.79 14.02
CA ARG A 160 -6.87 -22.10 13.45
C ARG A 160 -8.37 -22.26 13.17
N LEU A 161 -9.18 -21.27 13.54
CA LEU A 161 -10.58 -21.19 13.16
C LEU A 161 -10.66 -20.35 11.89
N ASP A 162 -10.95 -20.98 10.75
CA ASP A 162 -10.95 -20.38 9.40
C ASP A 162 -11.75 -19.07 9.26
N GLN A 163 -12.70 -18.79 10.17
CA GLN A 163 -13.54 -17.59 10.15
C GLN A 163 -13.28 -16.61 11.30
N LEU A 164 -12.24 -16.81 12.12
CA LEU A 164 -11.96 -15.94 13.25
C LEU A 164 -11.72 -14.48 12.82
N SER A 165 -11.02 -14.27 11.71
CA SER A 165 -10.80 -12.94 11.13
C SER A 165 -12.11 -12.19 10.92
N VAL A 166 -13.11 -12.86 10.34
CA VAL A 166 -14.43 -12.27 10.09
C VAL A 166 -15.15 -11.97 11.40
N VAL A 167 -15.13 -12.90 12.36
CA VAL A 167 -15.78 -12.72 13.67
C VAL A 167 -15.18 -11.52 14.42
N VAL A 168 -13.86 -11.42 14.48
CA VAL A 168 -13.17 -10.30 15.13
C VAL A 168 -13.46 -8.99 14.41
N ALA A 169 -13.44 -8.99 13.07
CA ALA A 169 -13.74 -7.82 12.28
C ALA A 169 -15.19 -7.33 12.50
N VAL A 170 -16.18 -8.23 12.50
CA VAL A 170 -17.58 -7.89 12.80
C VAL A 170 -17.70 -7.34 14.23
N ALA A 171 -17.01 -7.92 15.21
CA ALA A 171 -17.01 -7.42 16.58
C ALA A 171 -16.45 -6.00 16.67
N VAL A 172 -15.31 -5.73 16.01
CA VAL A 172 -14.74 -4.38 15.94
C VAL A 172 -15.70 -3.41 15.26
N LEU A 173 -16.32 -3.80 14.13
CA LEU A 173 -17.29 -2.97 13.42
C LEU A 173 -18.49 -2.60 14.29
N VAL A 174 -19.05 -3.58 15.01
CA VAL A 174 -20.18 -3.35 15.93
C VAL A 174 -19.76 -2.43 17.08
N ILE A 175 -18.59 -2.66 17.68
CA ILE A 175 -18.08 -1.79 18.75
C ILE A 175 -17.90 -0.36 18.23
N THR A 176 -17.30 -0.19 17.06
CA THR A 176 -17.11 1.13 16.46
C THR A 176 -18.45 1.81 16.16
N ALA A 177 -19.40 1.11 15.56
CA ALA A 177 -20.71 1.69 15.25
C ALA A 177 -21.54 2.03 16.50
N GLU A 178 -21.42 1.26 17.57
CA GLU A 178 -22.22 1.45 18.78
C GLU A 178 -21.60 2.44 19.78
N TRP A 179 -20.27 2.50 19.88
CA TRP A 179 -19.57 3.23 20.95
C TRP A 179 -18.69 4.38 20.46
N ILE A 180 -18.29 4.39 19.19
CA ILE A 180 -17.38 5.39 18.65
C ILE A 180 -18.11 6.31 17.68
N ALA A 181 -18.89 5.75 16.76
CA ALA A 181 -19.60 6.51 15.75
C ALA A 181 -20.66 7.44 16.37
N PRO A 182 -20.83 8.66 15.83
CA PRO A 182 -21.98 9.49 16.12
C PRO A 182 -23.30 8.74 15.87
N ASP A 183 -24.33 9.02 16.68
CA ASP A 183 -25.61 8.29 16.65
C ASP A 183 -26.29 8.35 15.28
N ASP A 184 -26.14 9.46 14.56
CA ASP A 184 -26.67 9.70 13.23
C ASP A 184 -25.90 8.97 12.11
N GLU A 185 -24.63 8.65 12.33
CA GLU A 185 -23.75 7.98 11.36
C GLU A 185 -23.62 6.47 11.56
N ARG A 186 -24.21 5.92 12.64
CA ARG A 186 -24.14 4.49 12.98
C ARG A 186 -24.50 3.58 11.79
N SER A 187 -25.58 3.89 11.09
CA SER A 187 -26.04 3.08 9.95
C SER A 187 -25.09 3.17 8.74
N THR A 188 -24.54 4.36 8.49
CA THR A 188 -23.52 4.62 7.46
C THR A 188 -22.27 3.79 7.73
N VAL A 189 -21.79 3.80 8.97
CA VAL A 189 -20.59 3.08 9.42
C VAL A 189 -20.77 1.56 9.28
N LEU A 190 -21.89 1.02 9.74
CA LEU A 190 -22.19 -0.41 9.58
C LEU A 190 -22.25 -0.82 8.11
N PHE A 191 -22.97 -0.06 7.28
CA PHE A 191 -23.13 -0.37 5.86
C PHE A 191 -21.79 -0.30 5.12
N ALA A 192 -21.04 0.80 5.29
CA ALA A 192 -19.75 1.00 4.66
C ALA A 192 -18.70 -0.02 5.15
N GLY A 193 -18.69 -0.34 6.44
CA GLY A 193 -17.81 -1.34 7.02
C GLY A 193 -18.07 -2.75 6.48
N VAL A 194 -19.34 -3.13 6.30
CA VAL A 194 -19.71 -4.40 5.65
C VAL A 194 -19.28 -4.41 4.18
N LEU A 195 -19.43 -3.30 3.45
CA LEU A 195 -18.93 -3.19 2.07
C LEU A 195 -17.40 -3.31 2.01
N GLY A 196 -16.67 -2.73 2.95
CA GLY A 196 -15.21 -2.85 3.04
C GLY A 196 -14.78 -4.31 3.26
N MET A 197 -15.43 -4.98 4.22
CA MET A 197 -15.20 -6.41 4.49
C MET A 197 -15.55 -7.30 3.29
N THR A 198 -16.69 -7.03 2.64
CA THR A 198 -17.13 -7.77 1.45
C THR A 198 -16.14 -7.58 0.31
N THR A 199 -15.67 -6.36 0.09
CA THR A 199 -14.66 -6.05 -0.93
C THR A 199 -13.37 -6.83 -0.67
N TYR A 200 -12.91 -6.90 0.59
CA TYR A 200 -11.76 -7.73 0.95
C TYR A 200 -12.00 -9.21 0.63
N ILE A 201 -13.14 -9.77 1.06
CA ILE A 201 -13.46 -11.18 0.84
C ILE A 201 -13.58 -11.50 -0.65
N LEU A 202 -14.14 -10.61 -1.46
CA LEU A 202 -14.22 -10.78 -2.91
C LEU A 202 -12.83 -10.73 -3.56
N VAL A 203 -12.00 -9.77 -3.16
CA VAL A 203 -10.63 -9.61 -3.67
C VAL A 203 -9.76 -10.81 -3.29
N ASN A 204 -9.86 -11.31 -2.06
CA ASN A 204 -9.04 -12.41 -1.57
C ASN A 204 -9.61 -13.80 -1.95
N GLY A 205 -10.91 -14.01 -1.79
CA GLY A 205 -11.59 -15.30 -2.00
C GLY A 205 -11.71 -15.71 -3.47
N LEU A 206 -11.76 -14.75 -4.40
CA LEU A 206 -11.64 -15.07 -5.82
C LEU A 206 -10.23 -15.58 -6.17
N GLY A 207 -9.19 -15.19 -5.43
CA GLY A 207 -7.84 -15.73 -5.60
C GLY A 207 -7.77 -17.24 -5.32
N GLU A 208 -8.46 -17.71 -4.29
CA GLU A 208 -8.48 -19.12 -3.88
C GLU A 208 -9.32 -20.01 -4.80
N LEU A 209 -10.52 -19.56 -5.19
CA LEU A 209 -11.42 -20.28 -6.12
C LEU A 209 -10.83 -20.55 -7.50
N PHE A 210 -9.79 -19.80 -7.89
CA PHE A 210 -9.10 -19.96 -9.17
C PHE A 210 -7.70 -20.56 -9.06
N ASN A 211 -7.25 -20.88 -7.84
CA ASN A 211 -6.00 -21.60 -7.57
C ASN A 211 -6.24 -23.09 -7.28
N THR A 212 -7.45 -23.62 -7.53
CA THR A 212 -7.77 -25.03 -7.34
C THR A 212 -6.87 -25.89 -8.25
N PRO A 213 -6.05 -26.79 -7.69
CA PRO A 213 -5.14 -27.65 -8.46
C PRO A 213 -5.85 -28.54 -9.50
N GLU A 214 -7.14 -28.82 -9.31
CA GLU A 214 -7.94 -29.70 -10.16
C GLU A 214 -8.04 -29.21 -11.62
N GLU A 215 -8.04 -27.89 -11.88
CA GLU A 215 -8.03 -27.38 -13.26
C GLU A 215 -6.64 -27.39 -13.92
N LEU A 216 -5.56 -27.48 -13.13
CA LEU A 216 -4.18 -27.50 -13.64
C LEU A 216 -3.74 -28.92 -14.04
N GLU A 217 -4.30 -29.96 -13.40
CA GLU A 217 -4.01 -31.35 -13.75
C GLU A 217 -4.86 -31.86 -14.93
N GLU A 218 -6.15 -31.47 -15.04
CA GLU A 218 -7.01 -31.87 -16.18
C GLU A 218 -6.58 -31.26 -17.53
N GLY A 219 -5.83 -30.15 -17.51
CA GLY A 219 -5.29 -29.51 -18.71
C GLY A 219 -4.01 -30.15 -19.28
N ALA A 220 -3.35 -31.01 -18.51
CA ALA A 220 -2.06 -31.62 -18.88
C ALA A 220 -2.17 -32.89 -19.74
N GLU A 221 -3.35 -33.53 -19.78
CA GLU A 221 -3.57 -34.77 -20.57
C GLU A 221 -4.18 -34.54 -21.96
N SER A 222 -4.57 -33.31 -22.32
CA SER A 222 -5.07 -33.03 -23.67
C SER A 222 -3.95 -32.54 -24.59
N GLU A 223 -3.24 -33.49 -25.20
CA GLU A 223 -2.38 -33.24 -26.36
C GLU A 223 -3.16 -32.59 -27.52
N SER A 224 -2.43 -31.78 -28.29
CA SER A 224 -2.73 -31.30 -29.65
C SER A 224 -3.76 -30.17 -29.77
N LEU A 225 -3.29 -28.92 -29.65
CA LEU A 225 -3.62 -27.76 -30.51
C LEU A 225 -2.77 -26.55 -30.05
N PRO A 226 -2.20 -25.73 -30.95
CA PRO A 226 -1.47 -24.53 -30.57
C PRO A 226 -2.48 -23.47 -30.10
N ARG A 227 -2.81 -23.47 -28.80
CA ARG A 227 -3.62 -22.41 -28.20
C ARG A 227 -2.75 -21.17 -28.04
N SER A 228 -2.99 -20.18 -28.90
CA SER A 228 -2.44 -18.82 -28.84
C SER A 228 -3.04 -18.01 -27.68
N GLY A 229 -2.99 -18.55 -26.46
CA GLY A 229 -3.46 -17.91 -25.24
C GLY A 229 -2.43 -18.04 -24.11
N PRO A 230 -2.47 -17.17 -23.08
CA PRO A 230 -1.59 -17.31 -21.92
C PRO A 230 -1.78 -18.68 -21.27
N SER A 231 -0.69 -19.32 -20.83
CA SER A 231 -0.75 -20.56 -20.05
C SER A 231 -1.56 -20.35 -18.76
N ASP A 232 -2.11 -21.41 -18.18
CA ASP A 232 -2.93 -21.28 -16.97
C ASP A 232 -2.12 -20.74 -15.78
N LEU A 233 -0.82 -21.04 -15.73
CA LEU A 233 0.14 -20.41 -14.81
C LEU A 233 0.24 -18.88 -15.03
N ALA A 234 0.28 -18.43 -16.29
CA ALA A 234 0.31 -17.00 -16.61
C ALA A 234 -1.01 -16.30 -16.24
N LYS A 235 -2.15 -17.00 -16.36
CA LYS A 235 -3.46 -16.49 -15.92
C LYS A 235 -3.52 -16.38 -14.39
N ALA A 236 -3.08 -17.40 -13.65
CA ALA A 236 -3.05 -17.39 -12.19
C ALA A 236 -2.14 -16.28 -11.64
N THR A 237 -0.92 -16.15 -12.20
CA THR A 237 0.02 -15.06 -11.87
C THR A 237 -0.55 -13.69 -12.22
N GLY A 238 -1.27 -13.59 -13.35
CA GLY A 238 -1.99 -12.39 -13.77
C GLY A 238 -3.07 -11.97 -12.77
N LYS A 239 -3.92 -12.92 -12.36
CA LYS A 239 -5.00 -12.68 -11.38
C LYS A 239 -4.44 -12.27 -10.01
N ALA A 240 -3.44 -13.01 -9.49
CA ALA A 240 -2.81 -12.68 -8.21
C ALA A 240 -2.20 -11.27 -8.21
N GLY A 241 -1.50 -10.90 -9.28
CA GLY A 241 -0.97 -9.55 -9.43
C GLY A 241 -2.04 -8.46 -9.59
N PHE A 242 -3.17 -8.76 -10.23
CA PHE A 242 -4.31 -7.84 -10.32
C PHE A 242 -4.93 -7.57 -8.97
N PHE A 243 -5.14 -8.60 -8.14
CA PHE A 243 -5.69 -8.41 -6.79
C PHE A 243 -4.72 -7.65 -5.88
N LEU A 244 -3.42 -7.95 -5.94
CA LEU A 244 -2.42 -7.15 -5.24
C LEU A 244 -2.39 -5.70 -5.73
N PHE A 245 -2.67 -5.46 -7.02
CA PHE A 245 -2.78 -4.10 -7.58
C PHE A 245 -4.00 -3.38 -7.01
N LEU A 246 -5.19 -3.98 -7.07
CA LEU A 246 -6.40 -3.39 -6.47
C LEU A 246 -6.20 -3.13 -4.97
N TYR A 247 -5.54 -4.05 -4.29
CA TYR A 247 -5.17 -3.91 -2.90
C TYR A 247 -4.31 -2.66 -2.64
N LEU A 248 -3.29 -2.40 -3.48
CA LEU A 248 -2.46 -1.19 -3.37
C LEU A 248 -3.28 0.08 -3.65
N GLU A 249 -4.20 0.04 -4.62
CA GLU A 249 -5.05 1.20 -4.91
C GLU A 249 -6.01 1.52 -3.75
N VAL A 250 -6.54 0.51 -3.05
CA VAL A 250 -7.41 0.72 -1.87
C VAL A 250 -6.60 1.26 -0.67
N LEU A 251 -5.37 0.80 -0.49
CA LEU A 251 -4.44 1.39 0.48
C LEU A 251 -4.20 2.86 0.17
N ASP A 252 -3.78 3.16 -1.06
CA ASP A 252 -3.53 4.53 -1.52
C ASP A 252 -4.78 5.41 -1.38
N ALA A 253 -5.96 4.85 -1.65
CA ALA A 253 -7.22 5.56 -1.47
C ALA A 253 -7.48 5.95 -0.02
N SER A 254 -7.29 5.00 0.90
CA SER A 254 -7.51 5.20 2.34
C SER A 254 -6.55 6.25 2.89
N PHE A 255 -5.26 6.12 2.56
CA PHE A 255 -4.22 7.07 2.97
C PHE A 255 -4.36 8.45 2.34
N SER A 256 -4.78 8.50 1.08
CA SER A 256 -4.94 9.76 0.36
C SER A 256 -6.10 10.59 0.92
N PHE A 257 -7.08 9.97 1.56
CA PHE A 257 -8.23 10.68 2.11
C PHE A 257 -7.83 11.58 3.29
N ASP A 258 -7.04 11.06 4.23
CA ASP A 258 -6.49 11.83 5.34
C ASP A 258 -5.62 13.00 4.86
N GLY A 259 -4.84 12.77 3.79
CA GLY A 259 -4.06 13.82 3.14
C GLY A 259 -4.95 14.95 2.57
N VAL A 260 -6.09 14.61 1.97
CA VAL A 260 -7.04 15.60 1.44
C VAL A 260 -7.74 16.38 2.56
N ILE A 261 -8.12 15.73 3.66
CA ILE A 261 -8.68 16.43 4.84
C ILE A 261 -7.64 17.37 5.46
N GLY A 262 -6.41 16.89 5.67
CA GLY A 262 -5.31 17.72 6.17
C GLY A 262 -4.97 18.89 5.24
N ALA A 263 -5.21 18.76 3.94
CA ALA A 263 -5.04 19.84 2.97
C ALA A 263 -6.00 21.01 3.20
N PHE A 264 -7.24 20.72 3.64
CA PHE A 264 -8.25 21.75 3.88
C PHE A 264 -7.89 22.70 5.02
N ALA A 265 -7.08 22.25 5.99
CA ALA A 265 -6.51 23.12 7.01
C ALA A 265 -5.57 24.21 6.45
N ILE A 266 -5.07 24.03 5.22
CA ILE A 266 -4.18 24.97 4.53
C ILE A 266 -4.91 25.72 3.40
N THR A 267 -5.70 25.02 2.58
CA THR A 267 -6.45 25.63 1.49
C THR A 267 -7.63 24.76 1.05
N ALA A 268 -8.73 25.41 0.64
CA ALA A 268 -9.87 24.75 0.01
C ALA A 268 -9.81 24.75 -1.53
N ASP A 269 -8.78 25.34 -2.15
CA ASP A 269 -8.68 25.40 -3.60
C ASP A 269 -8.26 24.03 -4.17
N PRO A 270 -9.15 23.35 -4.94
CA PRO A 270 -8.89 22.00 -5.44
C PRO A 270 -7.72 21.95 -6.43
N ILE A 271 -7.39 23.06 -7.11
CA ILE A 271 -6.26 23.12 -8.04
C ILE A 271 -4.95 23.15 -7.24
N ILE A 272 -4.89 23.94 -6.17
CA ILE A 272 -3.71 24.00 -5.30
C ILE A 272 -3.49 22.67 -4.58
N ILE A 273 -4.58 22.03 -4.09
CA ILE A 273 -4.54 20.68 -3.50
C ILE A 273 -4.02 19.66 -4.51
N ALA A 274 -4.55 19.67 -5.74
CA ALA A 274 -4.11 18.75 -6.79
C ALA A 274 -2.62 18.95 -7.13
N LEU A 275 -2.14 20.19 -7.27
CA LEU A 275 -0.74 20.50 -7.55
C LEU A 275 0.21 20.08 -6.41
N GLY A 276 -0.18 20.35 -5.17
CA GLY A 276 0.61 20.06 -3.97
C GLY A 276 0.61 18.57 -3.61
N LEU A 277 -0.52 18.05 -3.14
CA LEU A 277 -0.60 16.65 -2.70
C LEU A 277 -0.60 15.69 -3.89
N GLY A 278 -1.34 16.01 -4.96
CA GLY A 278 -1.44 15.15 -6.14
C GLY A 278 -0.14 15.06 -6.91
N PHE A 279 0.27 16.14 -7.57
CA PHE A 279 1.41 16.09 -8.48
C PHE A 279 2.75 16.01 -7.75
N ILE A 280 3.02 16.89 -6.78
CA ILE A 280 4.30 16.88 -6.07
C ILE A 280 4.38 15.67 -5.17
N GLY A 281 3.42 15.54 -4.25
CA GLY A 281 3.43 14.53 -3.22
C GLY A 281 3.41 13.10 -3.77
N ALA A 282 2.42 12.73 -4.58
CA ALA A 282 2.33 11.36 -5.09
C ALA A 282 3.53 10.97 -5.99
N MET A 283 4.14 11.92 -6.71
CA MET A 283 5.38 11.65 -7.45
C MET A 283 6.58 11.39 -6.54
N PHE A 284 6.66 12.05 -5.39
CA PHE A 284 7.70 11.78 -4.40
C PHE A 284 7.44 10.48 -3.64
N VAL A 285 6.20 10.22 -3.21
CA VAL A 285 5.78 8.96 -2.59
C VAL A 285 6.10 7.78 -3.51
N ARG A 286 5.73 7.88 -4.80
CA ARG A 286 6.13 6.90 -5.82
C ARG A 286 7.64 6.70 -5.88
N SER A 287 8.40 7.78 -5.99
CA SER A 287 9.86 7.69 -6.10
C SER A 287 10.49 7.06 -4.85
N LEU A 288 9.94 7.31 -3.67
CA LEU A 288 10.30 6.64 -2.43
C LEU A 288 9.97 5.15 -2.49
N THR A 289 8.77 4.77 -2.92
CA THR A 289 8.38 3.37 -3.11
C THR A 289 9.32 2.65 -4.07
N VAL A 290 9.59 3.23 -5.25
CA VAL A 290 10.54 2.67 -6.24
C VAL A 290 11.92 2.52 -5.65
N PHE A 291 12.38 3.54 -4.92
CA PHE A 291 13.68 3.53 -4.28
C PHE A 291 13.78 2.38 -3.26
N LEU A 292 12.78 2.23 -2.40
CA LEU A 292 12.71 1.18 -1.38
C LEU A 292 12.63 -0.23 -1.98
N VAL A 293 11.89 -0.41 -3.07
CA VAL A 293 11.81 -1.71 -3.77
C VAL A 293 13.13 -2.06 -4.47
N ARG A 294 13.71 -1.11 -5.22
CA ARG A 294 14.91 -1.38 -6.05
C ARG A 294 16.21 -1.48 -5.27
N LYS A 295 16.32 -0.80 -4.13
CA LYS A 295 17.51 -0.88 -3.28
C LYS A 295 17.69 -2.27 -2.66
N GLY A 296 16.69 -3.15 -2.72
CA GLY A 296 16.77 -4.51 -2.17
C GLY A 296 16.97 -4.56 -0.66
N THR A 297 17.01 -3.41 0.01
CA THR A 297 17.22 -3.29 1.46
C THR A 297 16.15 -4.05 2.23
N LEU A 298 14.91 -4.11 1.73
CA LEU A 298 13.84 -4.86 2.37
C LEU A 298 14.04 -6.39 2.38
N SER A 299 14.77 -6.98 1.42
CA SER A 299 15.09 -8.43 1.44
C SER A 299 16.09 -8.79 2.52
N GLU A 300 16.95 -7.85 2.88
CA GLU A 300 17.95 -8.03 3.93
C GLU A 300 17.33 -7.88 5.33
N TYR A 301 16.10 -7.36 5.43
CA TYR A 301 15.45 -7.06 6.70
C TYR A 301 14.21 -7.92 6.95
N VAL A 302 14.45 -9.11 7.50
CA VAL A 302 13.47 -10.14 7.84
C VAL A 302 12.20 -9.63 8.55
N TYR A 303 12.32 -8.69 9.49
CA TYR A 303 11.15 -8.22 10.25
C TYR A 303 10.37 -7.08 9.59
N LEU A 304 10.88 -6.50 8.50
CA LEU A 304 10.31 -5.28 7.91
C LEU A 304 8.91 -5.53 7.33
N GLU A 305 8.66 -6.74 6.84
CA GLU A 305 7.34 -7.19 6.42
C GLU A 305 6.33 -7.24 7.57
N HIS A 306 6.75 -7.74 8.74
CA HIS A 306 5.89 -7.76 9.93
C HIS A 306 5.56 -6.33 10.38
N GLY A 307 6.59 -5.47 10.42
CA GLY A 307 6.40 -4.05 10.75
C GLY A 307 5.38 -3.37 9.84
N ALA A 308 5.39 -3.67 8.54
CA ALA A 308 4.43 -3.13 7.59
C ALA A 308 2.99 -3.61 7.88
N HIS A 309 2.78 -4.89 8.15
CA HIS A 309 1.44 -5.39 8.50
C HIS A 309 0.93 -4.85 9.84
N TRP A 310 1.81 -4.71 10.84
CA TRP A 310 1.47 -4.05 12.10
C TRP A 310 1.11 -2.57 11.89
N ALA A 311 1.79 -1.87 10.99
CA ALA A 311 1.44 -0.50 10.63
C ALA A 311 0.06 -0.42 9.95
N ILE A 312 -0.27 -1.36 9.06
CA ILE A 312 -1.61 -1.46 8.46
C ILE A 312 -2.68 -1.74 9.52
N GLY A 313 -2.43 -2.65 10.45
CA GLY A 313 -3.35 -2.93 11.56
C GLY A 313 -3.57 -1.72 12.47
N ALA A 314 -2.50 -1.00 12.80
CA ALA A 314 -2.58 0.23 13.58
C ALA A 314 -3.39 1.31 12.86
N LEU A 315 -3.14 1.52 11.57
CA LEU A 315 -3.91 2.42 10.73
C LEU A 315 -5.39 2.03 10.68
N ALA A 316 -5.70 0.75 10.47
CA ALA A 316 -7.09 0.27 10.42
C ALA A 316 -7.83 0.65 11.72
N LEU A 317 -7.20 0.43 12.87
CA LEU A 317 -7.78 0.80 14.17
C LEU A 317 -7.87 2.31 14.37
N ILE A 318 -6.88 3.08 13.90
CA ILE A 318 -6.90 4.54 13.93
C ILE A 318 -8.05 5.08 13.07
N LEU A 319 -8.24 4.56 11.86
CA LEU A 319 -9.36 4.92 10.99
C LEU A 319 -10.69 4.62 11.67
N MET A 320 -10.86 3.43 12.24
CA MET A 320 -12.09 3.08 12.97
C MET A 320 -12.33 3.98 14.19
N TYR A 321 -11.27 4.39 14.89
CA TYR A 321 -11.37 5.33 16.01
C TYR A 321 -11.66 6.77 15.54
N SER A 322 -11.09 7.17 14.40
CA SER A 322 -11.21 8.52 13.84
C SER A 322 -12.64 8.90 13.47
N ILE A 323 -13.51 7.91 13.27
CA ILE A 323 -14.94 8.09 12.97
C ILE A 323 -15.65 8.92 14.05
N GLY A 324 -15.31 8.70 15.32
CA GLY A 324 -15.94 9.39 16.46
C GLY A 324 -15.17 10.60 16.95
N THR A 325 -13.85 10.61 16.73
CA THR A 325 -12.96 11.62 17.30
C THR A 325 -11.89 11.98 16.29
N HIS A 326 -11.68 13.27 16.07
CA HIS A 326 -10.60 13.72 15.18
C HIS A 326 -9.24 13.27 15.71
N VAL A 327 -8.51 12.49 14.90
CA VAL A 327 -7.14 12.05 15.17
C VAL A 327 -6.20 12.90 14.31
N PRO A 328 -5.22 13.61 14.88
CA PRO A 328 -4.27 14.36 14.09
C PRO A 328 -3.49 13.45 13.14
N GLU A 329 -3.35 13.86 11.89
CA GLU A 329 -2.72 13.07 10.81
C GLU A 329 -1.26 12.76 11.15
N VAL A 330 -0.61 13.68 11.88
CA VAL A 330 0.75 13.49 12.40
C VAL A 330 0.83 12.29 13.35
N VAL A 331 -0.19 12.06 14.18
CA VAL A 331 -0.24 10.89 15.07
C VAL A 331 -0.36 9.61 14.26
N THR A 332 -1.27 9.60 13.27
CA THR A 332 -1.46 8.45 12.37
C THR A 332 -0.15 8.08 11.66
N GLY A 333 0.52 9.05 11.02
CA GLY A 333 1.79 8.81 10.33
C GLY A 333 2.93 8.44 11.27
N LEU A 334 3.02 9.04 12.47
CA LEU A 334 4.07 8.71 13.43
C LEU A 334 3.97 7.27 13.93
N VAL A 335 2.76 6.75 14.16
CA VAL A 335 2.57 5.35 14.59
C VAL A 335 3.11 4.39 13.53
N GLY A 336 2.78 4.62 12.26
CA GLY A 336 3.32 3.84 11.14
C GLY A 336 4.84 3.91 11.08
N VAL A 337 5.40 5.12 11.11
CA VAL A 337 6.86 5.34 11.10
C VAL A 337 7.56 4.63 12.26
N VAL A 338 7.02 4.71 13.48
CA VAL A 338 7.60 4.06 14.65
C VAL A 338 7.63 2.54 14.49
N LEU A 339 6.54 1.93 14.00
CA LEU A 339 6.48 0.47 13.78
C LEU A 339 7.47 0.02 12.71
N ILE A 340 7.56 0.76 11.60
CA ILE A 340 8.51 0.49 10.51
C ILE A 340 9.96 0.62 11.00
N ILE A 341 10.29 1.71 11.70
CA ILE A 341 11.64 1.94 12.23
C ILE A 341 11.99 0.88 13.27
N ALA A 342 11.06 0.52 14.16
CA ALA A 342 11.28 -0.53 15.15
C ALA A 342 11.54 -1.88 14.49
N ALA A 343 10.79 -2.24 13.44
CA ALA A 343 11.01 -3.45 12.67
C ALA A 343 12.38 -3.43 11.96
N LEU A 344 12.77 -2.29 11.38
CA LEU A 344 14.07 -2.10 10.74
C LEU A 344 15.22 -2.28 11.75
N ILE A 345 15.16 -1.58 12.89
CA ILE A 345 16.16 -1.68 13.97
C ILE A 345 16.26 -3.12 14.47
N SER A 346 15.12 -3.77 14.74
CA SER A 346 15.09 -5.18 15.19
C SER A 346 15.77 -6.09 14.19
N SER A 347 15.56 -5.84 12.90
CA SER A 347 16.15 -6.64 11.83
C SER A 347 17.66 -6.40 11.70
N ILE A 348 18.12 -5.16 11.87
CA ILE A 348 19.56 -4.83 11.91
C ILE A 348 20.23 -5.52 13.10
N ILE A 349 19.60 -5.49 14.28
CA ILE A 349 20.12 -6.15 15.49
C ILE A 349 20.20 -7.66 15.27
N ARG A 350 19.16 -8.29 14.69
CA ARG A 350 19.17 -9.73 14.38
C ARG A 350 20.31 -10.09 13.43
N ARG A 351 20.50 -9.33 12.35
CA ARG A 351 21.59 -9.53 11.39
C ARG A 351 22.96 -9.43 12.05
N ARG A 352 23.14 -8.47 12.97
CA ARG A 352 24.40 -8.35 13.73
C ARG A 352 24.66 -9.57 14.61
N ASN A 353 23.62 -10.18 15.15
CA ASN A 353 23.73 -11.32 16.05
C ASN A 353 23.75 -12.68 15.32
N HIS A 354 23.32 -12.73 14.05
CA HIS A 354 23.27 -13.94 13.21
C HIS A 354 23.85 -13.64 11.81
N PRO A 355 25.15 -13.40 11.68
CA PRO A 355 25.78 -13.08 10.39
C PRO A 355 25.68 -14.24 9.38
N GLU A 356 25.57 -15.48 9.87
CA GLU A 356 25.47 -16.71 9.06
C GLU A 356 24.14 -16.83 8.28
N ASP A 357 23.09 -16.10 8.67
CA ASP A 357 21.78 -16.06 7.98
C ASP A 357 21.77 -15.06 6.80
N THR A 358 22.88 -14.36 6.53
CA THR A 358 22.94 -13.40 5.42
C THR A 358 23.11 -14.20 4.12
N PRO A 359 22.19 -14.11 3.14
CA PRO A 359 22.46 -14.70 1.84
C PRO A 359 23.73 -14.05 1.30
N GLU A 360 24.77 -14.85 1.10
CA GLU A 360 26.04 -14.41 0.54
C GLU A 360 25.76 -13.73 -0.81
N GLY A 361 25.75 -12.40 -0.79
CA GLY A 361 25.90 -11.62 -2.00
C GLY A 361 27.28 -11.98 -2.54
N LYS A 362 27.30 -12.61 -3.72
CA LYS A 362 28.50 -12.86 -4.53
C LYS A 362 29.53 -11.78 -4.29
N SER A 363 30.58 -12.14 -3.54
CA SER A 363 31.80 -11.36 -3.46
C SER A 363 32.42 -11.41 -4.85
N ASP A 364 32.25 -10.35 -5.64
CA ASP A 364 33.18 -10.03 -6.72
C ASP A 364 34.54 -9.76 -6.07
N GLY A 365 35.39 -10.78 -6.04
CA GLY A 365 36.76 -10.65 -5.56
C GLY A 365 37.27 -11.87 -4.82
N ASP A 366 37.44 -12.98 -5.55
CA ASP A 366 38.57 -13.91 -5.38
C ASP A 366 38.54 -14.91 -6.55
N GLN A 367 38.80 -14.39 -7.74
CA GLN A 367 39.31 -15.18 -8.85
C GLN A 367 40.71 -14.68 -9.18
N HIS A 368 41.66 -14.92 -8.28
CA HIS A 368 43.05 -15.07 -8.69
C HIS A 368 43.73 -16.10 -7.79
N GLU A 369 44.34 -17.07 -8.47
CA GLU A 369 45.33 -18.01 -7.96
C GLU A 369 44.83 -19.20 -7.15
N GLN A 370 44.32 -20.19 -7.87
CA GLN A 370 44.79 -21.58 -7.68
C GLN A 370 44.80 -22.27 -9.04
N GLY A 371 45.95 -22.19 -9.71
CA GLY A 371 46.25 -23.03 -10.85
C GLY A 371 46.61 -24.42 -10.34
N ASP A 372 45.67 -25.36 -10.46
CA ASP A 372 45.94 -26.78 -10.28
C ASP A 372 46.97 -27.22 -11.33
N THR A 373 48.17 -27.52 -10.85
CA THR A 373 49.19 -28.19 -11.65
C THR A 373 48.92 -29.68 -11.57
N GLU A 374 48.19 -30.19 -12.55
CA GLU A 374 47.92 -31.62 -12.72
C GLU A 374 49.25 -32.35 -13.01
N GLN A 375 49.81 -33.02 -12.00
CA GLN A 375 50.95 -33.93 -12.15
C GLN A 375 50.47 -35.19 -12.88
N ILE A 376 50.93 -35.34 -14.12
CA ILE A 376 50.81 -36.56 -14.91
C ILE A 376 51.74 -37.62 -14.31
N ASP A 377 51.15 -38.69 -13.75
CA ASP A 377 51.83 -39.93 -13.38
C ASP A 377 52.16 -40.75 -14.65
N PRO A 378 53.43 -41.12 -14.93
CA PRO A 378 53.79 -41.79 -16.18
C PRO A 378 53.62 -43.33 -16.17
N ASP A 379 53.30 -43.99 -15.06
CA ASP A 379 53.34 -45.46 -15.02
C ASP A 379 51.96 -46.11 -14.85
N GLY A 380 51.19 -46.09 -15.94
CA GLY A 380 50.00 -46.90 -16.13
C GLY A 380 50.32 -48.40 -16.24
N LEU A 381 50.28 -49.12 -15.12
CA LEU A 381 50.32 -50.58 -15.10
C LEU A 381 48.92 -51.17 -15.22
N ALA A 382 48.60 -51.63 -16.43
CA ALA A 382 47.70 -52.74 -16.64
C ALA A 382 48.49 -53.92 -17.20
N ARG A 383 48.59 -55.04 -16.46
CA ARG A 383 48.48 -56.39 -17.03
C ARG A 383 48.27 -57.49 -15.98
N GLN A 384 47.35 -58.36 -16.36
CA GLN A 384 46.90 -59.60 -15.72
C GLN A 384 47.96 -60.71 -15.65
N LYS A 385 47.73 -61.61 -14.67
CA LYS A 385 47.96 -63.08 -14.66
C LYS A 385 49.38 -63.61 -14.89
N GLY A 386 49.84 -64.40 -13.90
CA GLY A 386 50.99 -65.29 -13.96
C GLY A 386 51.55 -65.51 -12.57
#